data_AF-A0A353Z2G8-F1
#
_entry.id   AF-A0A353Z2G8-F1
#
_cell.length_a   1.000
_cell.length_b   1.000
_cell.length_c   1.000
_cell.angle_alpha   90.00
_cell.angle_beta   90.00
_cell.angle_gamma   90.00
#
_symmetry.space_group_name_H-M   'P 1'
#
loop_
_entity.id
_entity.type
_entity.pdbx_description
1 polymer ?
#
loop_
_entity_poly.entity_id
_entity_poly.type
_entity_poly.pdbx_seq_one_letter_code
_entity_poly.pdbx_strand_id
1 'polypeptide(L)'
;MMVEYITKTIEELKQRVKSNVDLINKNQDAIKQMLKHSRSEEYAGQYDIYNTKNRELLAQNNDLINVQLTLVNFLDKYKNTAIIRQDIPLIDIYSITDIQEVFALTIKGIADFNEQHPYYYNAEFIDKLIVYYENKEDYERCEQLQKLKQGIAS
;
A
#
# COMPACT_ATOMS: atom_id res chain seq x y z
N MET A 1 7.97 -6.55 -0.25
CA MET A 1 8.58 -5.98 0.98
C MET A 1 7.73 -4.89 1.62
N MET A 2 7.47 -3.73 1.01
CA MET A 2 6.73 -2.64 1.70
C MET A 2 5.32 -3.05 2.17
N VAL A 3 4.51 -3.65 1.30
CA VAL A 3 3.14 -4.08 1.64
C VAL A 3 3.12 -5.14 2.73
N GLU A 4 4.08 -6.06 2.71
CA GLU A 4 4.26 -7.05 3.77
C GLU A 4 4.55 -6.39 5.11
N TYR A 5 5.45 -5.39 5.16
CA TYR A 5 5.70 -4.61 6.38
C TYR A 5 4.47 -3.85 6.85
N ILE A 6 3.75 -3.16 5.95
CA ILE A 6 2.53 -2.44 6.30
C ILE A 6 1.46 -3.40 6.83
N THR A 7 1.29 -4.56 6.19
CA THR A 7 0.35 -5.61 6.60
C THR A 7 0.72 -6.17 7.97
N LYS A 8 2.01 -6.45 8.20
CA LYS A 8 2.51 -6.89 9.50
C LYS A 8 2.28 -5.84 10.57
N THR A 9 2.53 -4.56 10.29
CA THR A 9 2.26 -3.46 11.20
C THR A 9 0.76 -3.37 11.53
N ILE A 10 -0.14 -3.49 10.55
CA ILE A 10 -1.59 -3.52 10.80
C ILE A 10 -1.95 -4.67 11.75
N GLU A 11 -1.36 -5.85 11.58
CA GLU A 11 -1.61 -7.00 12.46
C GLU A 11 -1.09 -6.76 13.88
N GLU A 12 0.10 -6.20 14.05
CA GLU A 12 0.64 -5.82 15.36
C GLU A 12 -0.27 -4.79 16.07
N LEU A 13 -0.78 -3.80 15.34
CA LEU A 13 -1.72 -2.80 15.87
C LEU A 13 -3.05 -3.45 16.30
N LYS A 14 -3.59 -4.40 15.51
CA LYS A 14 -4.80 -5.17 15.87
C LYS A 14 -4.60 -5.97 17.16
N GLN A 15 -3.47 -6.68 17.28
CA GLN A 15 -3.15 -7.43 18.49
C GLN A 15 -3.05 -6.51 19.70
N ARG A 16 -2.48 -5.31 19.53
CA ARG A 16 -2.41 -4.32 20.61
C ARG A 16 -3.77 -3.81 21.04
N VAL A 17 -4.67 -3.51 20.09
CA VAL A 17 -6.06 -3.11 20.39
C VAL A 17 -6.78 -4.21 21.18
N LYS A 18 -6.64 -5.47 20.74
CA LYS A 18 -7.23 -6.63 21.44
C LYS A 18 -6.70 -6.76 22.87
N SER A 19 -5.39 -6.66 23.05
CA SER A 19 -4.76 -6.69 24.37
C SER A 19 -5.26 -5.58 25.30
N ASN A 20 -5.45 -4.37 24.77
CA ASN A 20 -6.01 -3.25 25.53
C ASN A 20 -7.47 -3.50 25.94
N VAL A 21 -8.29 -4.08 25.05
CA VAL A 21 -9.67 -4.48 25.38
C VAL A 21 -9.70 -5.53 26.49
N ASP A 22 -8.82 -6.54 26.42
CA ASP A 22 -8.70 -7.55 27.48
C ASP A 22 -8.31 -6.94 28.83
N LEU A 23 -7.42 -5.94 28.83
CA LEU A 23 -7.05 -5.20 30.04
C LEU A 23 -8.21 -4.36 30.57
N ILE A 24 -8.96 -3.68 29.70
CA ILE A 24 -10.17 -2.93 30.10
C ILE A 24 -11.18 -3.86 30.76
N ASN A 25 -11.40 -5.05 30.19
CA ASN A 25 -12.32 -6.04 30.76
C ASN A 25 -11.84 -6.54 32.13
N LYS A 26 -10.55 -6.82 32.29
CA LYS A 26 -9.96 -7.17 33.59
C LYS A 26 -10.14 -6.05 34.62
N ASN A 27 -9.92 -4.80 34.23
CA ASN A 27 -10.12 -3.64 35.09
C ASN A 27 -11.59 -3.48 35.49
N GLN A 28 -12.52 -3.67 34.55
CA GLN A 28 -13.96 -3.66 34.79
C GLN A 28 -14.37 -4.75 35.79
N ASP A 29 -13.82 -5.95 35.67
CA ASP A 29 -14.11 -7.04 36.60
C ASP A 29 -13.52 -6.79 37.99
N ALA A 30 -12.33 -6.19 38.08
CA ALA A 30 -11.76 -5.73 39.35
C ALA A 30 -12.66 -4.69 40.02
N ILE A 31 -13.12 -3.68 39.27
CA ILE A 31 -14.08 -2.67 39.77
C ILE A 31 -15.36 -3.34 40.28
N LYS A 32 -15.95 -4.28 39.53
CA LYS A 32 -17.15 -5.01 39.95
C LYS A 32 -16.93 -5.81 41.24
N GLN A 33 -15.76 -6.41 41.42
CA GLN A 33 -15.43 -7.13 42.65
C GLN A 33 -15.29 -6.18 43.84
N MET A 34 -14.64 -5.04 43.67
CA MET A 34 -14.52 -4.01 44.71
C MET A 34 -15.90 -3.47 45.13
N LEU A 35 -16.81 -3.27 44.16
CA LEU A 35 -18.17 -2.81 44.46
C LEU A 35 -19.01 -3.83 45.27
N LYS A 36 -18.67 -5.12 45.20
CA LYS A 36 -19.32 -6.19 45.97
C LYS A 36 -18.83 -6.28 47.42
N HIS A 37 -17.68 -5.70 47.74
CA HIS A 37 -17.10 -5.72 49.08
C HIS A 37 -17.29 -4.34 49.72
N SER A 38 -18.34 -4.25 50.54
CA SER A 38 -18.85 -3.03 51.15
C SER A 38 -17.86 -2.36 52.10
N ARG A 39 -17.08 -1.41 51.57
CA ARG A 39 -16.53 -0.19 52.21
C ARG A 39 -16.05 0.76 51.10
N SER A 40 -16.98 1.52 50.53
CA SER A 40 -16.76 2.34 49.31
C SER A 40 -15.66 3.39 49.45
N GLU A 41 -15.41 3.90 50.66
CA GLU A 41 -14.39 4.91 50.92
C GLU A 41 -12.95 4.36 50.82
N GLU A 42 -12.74 3.07 51.13
CA GLU A 42 -11.42 2.43 51.13
C GLU A 42 -10.91 2.17 49.70
N TYR A 43 -11.83 2.03 48.73
CA TYR A 43 -11.53 1.74 47.32
C TYR A 43 -11.70 2.94 46.38
N ALA A 44 -12.16 4.10 46.87
CA ALA A 44 -12.39 5.31 46.07
C ALA A 44 -11.20 5.66 45.15
N GLY A 45 -9.99 5.67 45.72
CA GLY A 45 -8.76 5.94 44.94
C GLY A 45 -8.43 4.86 43.92
N GLN A 46 -8.77 3.58 44.18
CA GLN A 46 -8.51 2.49 43.25
C GLN A 46 -9.48 2.53 42.07
N TYR A 47 -10.75 2.89 42.28
CA TYR A 47 -11.71 3.09 41.20
C TYR A 47 -11.24 4.15 40.21
N ASP A 48 -10.75 5.28 40.72
CA ASP A 48 -10.25 6.37 39.89
C ASP A 48 -9.02 5.94 39.08
N ILE A 49 -8.13 5.14 39.66
CA ILE A 49 -6.98 4.58 38.95
C ILE A 49 -7.44 3.68 37.79
N TYR A 50 -8.33 2.72 38.03
CA TYR A 50 -8.81 1.81 36.98
C TYR A 50 -9.60 2.55 35.90
N ASN A 51 -10.46 3.50 36.28
CA ASN A 51 -11.22 4.30 35.33
C ASN A 51 -10.33 5.21 34.49
N THR A 52 -9.30 5.81 35.09
CA THR A 52 -8.31 6.60 34.36
C THR A 52 -7.52 5.72 33.39
N LYS A 53 -7.07 4.55 33.84
CA LYS A 53 -6.38 3.59 32.95
C LYS A 53 -7.26 3.13 31.80
N ASN A 54 -8.54 2.86 32.03
CA ASN A 54 -9.48 2.48 30.98
C ASN A 54 -9.66 3.61 29.95
N ARG A 55 -9.77 4.86 30.40
CA ARG A 55 -9.84 6.02 29.50
C ARG A 55 -8.58 6.17 28.64
N GLU A 56 -7.40 5.99 29.23
CA GLU A 56 -6.13 5.99 28.49
C GLU A 56 -6.08 4.86 27.44
N LEU A 57 -6.46 3.65 27.82
CA LEU A 57 -6.46 2.49 26.91
C LEU A 57 -7.46 2.68 25.75
N LEU A 58 -8.62 3.28 26.01
CA LEU A 58 -9.60 3.63 24.98
C LEU A 58 -9.07 4.70 24.02
N ALA A 59 -8.42 5.74 24.54
CA ALA A 59 -7.79 6.77 23.71
C ALA A 59 -6.69 6.16 22.84
N GLN A 60 -5.81 5.33 23.41
CA GLN A 60 -4.79 4.60 22.65
C GLN A 60 -5.42 3.72 21.57
N ASN A 61 -6.49 2.98 21.88
CA ASN A 61 -7.17 2.17 20.88
C ASN A 61 -7.71 3.00 19.72
N ASN A 62 -8.30 4.15 20.01
CA ASN A 62 -8.78 5.07 18.97
C ASN A 62 -7.63 5.51 18.05
N ASP A 63 -6.48 5.89 18.60
CA ASP A 63 -5.31 6.29 17.82
C ASP A 63 -4.77 5.12 16.97
N LEU A 64 -4.64 3.94 17.56
CA LEU A 64 -4.18 2.73 16.87
C LEU A 64 -5.12 2.32 15.72
N ILE A 65 -6.43 2.47 15.91
CA ILE A 65 -7.44 2.19 14.87
C ILE A 65 -7.35 3.23 13.74
N ASN A 66 -7.16 4.51 14.07
CA ASN A 66 -7.00 5.56 13.06
C ASN A 66 -5.76 5.32 12.19
N VAL A 67 -4.65 4.89 12.78
CA VAL A 67 -3.45 4.49 12.03
C VAL A 67 -3.75 3.28 11.14
N GLN A 68 -4.41 2.24 11.66
CA GLN A 68 -4.82 1.09 10.85
C GLN A 68 -5.66 1.51 9.64
N LEU A 69 -6.68 2.35 9.84
CA LEU A 69 -7.53 2.87 8.76
C LEU A 69 -6.71 3.65 7.73
N THR A 70 -5.77 4.47 8.18
CA THR A 70 -4.88 5.23 7.30
C THR A 70 -4.02 4.29 6.43
N LEU A 71 -3.44 3.26 7.04
CA LEU A 71 -2.62 2.28 6.34
C LEU A 71 -3.44 1.43 5.36
N VAL A 72 -4.62 0.98 5.75
CA VAL A 72 -5.55 0.25 4.87
C VAL A 72 -5.97 1.11 3.68
N ASN A 73 -6.34 2.37 3.92
CA ASN A 73 -6.71 3.31 2.87
C ASN A 73 -5.53 3.62 1.94
N PHE A 74 -4.31 3.71 2.48
CA PHE A 74 -3.11 3.85 1.67
C PHE A 74 -2.89 2.65 0.76
N LEU A 75 -2.94 1.43 1.31
CA LEU A 75 -2.83 0.21 0.52
C LEU A 75 -3.92 0.14 -0.56
N ASP A 76 -5.17 0.44 -0.22
CA ASP A 76 -6.30 0.38 -1.17
C ASP A 76 -6.19 1.44 -2.27
N LYS A 77 -5.83 2.68 -1.92
CA LYS A 77 -5.65 3.79 -2.87
C LYS A 77 -4.57 3.50 -3.89
N TYR A 78 -3.49 2.86 -3.46
CA TYR A 78 -2.30 2.64 -4.29
C TYR A 78 -2.16 1.19 -4.79
N LYS A 79 -3.13 0.30 -4.52
CA LYS A 79 -3.07 -1.14 -4.88
C LYS A 79 -2.79 -1.43 -6.36
N ASN A 80 -3.22 -0.53 -7.24
CA ASN A 80 -3.03 -0.65 -8.69
C ASN A 80 -1.77 0.07 -9.19
N THR A 81 -0.97 0.65 -8.31
CA THR A 81 0.27 1.34 -8.65
C THR A 81 1.47 0.41 -8.46
N ALA A 82 2.53 0.68 -9.21
CA ALA A 82 3.81 -0.05 -9.11
C ALA A 82 4.44 -0.02 -7.71
N ILE A 83 3.96 0.87 -6.81
CA ILE A 83 4.44 1.00 -5.42
C ILE A 83 3.92 -0.15 -4.53
N ILE A 84 2.70 -0.64 -4.78
CA ILE A 84 1.98 -1.60 -3.89
C ILE A 84 1.77 -2.96 -4.54
N ARG A 85 1.85 -3.11 -5.86
CA ARG A 85 1.70 -4.42 -6.51
C ARG A 85 2.79 -5.39 -6.00
N GLN A 86 2.41 -6.27 -5.05
CA GLN A 86 3.19 -7.43 -4.63
C GLN A 86 3.07 -8.61 -5.59
N ASP A 87 2.10 -8.56 -6.50
CA ASP A 87 1.97 -9.46 -7.62
C ASP A 87 2.53 -8.78 -8.87
N ILE A 88 3.85 -8.71 -8.95
CA ILE A 88 4.50 -8.92 -10.23
C ILE A 88 5.09 -10.33 -10.12
N PRO A 89 4.32 -11.40 -10.46
CA PRO A 89 4.99 -12.49 -11.16
C PRO A 89 5.75 -11.84 -12.31
N LEU A 90 6.95 -12.32 -12.66
CA LEU A 90 7.61 -12.00 -13.94
C LEU A 90 6.52 -11.72 -14.97
N ILE A 91 6.22 -10.45 -15.24
CA ILE A 91 5.12 -10.12 -16.13
C ILE A 91 5.67 -10.60 -17.46
N ASP A 92 5.07 -11.67 -17.96
CA ASP A 92 5.04 -11.96 -19.38
C ASP A 92 4.36 -10.73 -20.01
N ILE A 93 5.16 -9.71 -20.36
CA ILE A 93 4.68 -8.43 -20.91
C ILE A 93 3.79 -8.68 -22.13
N TYR A 94 3.96 -9.85 -22.74
CA TYR A 94 3.21 -10.45 -23.83
C TYR A 94 1.74 -10.82 -23.54
N SER A 95 1.30 -10.88 -22.28
CA SER A 95 -0.11 -11.13 -21.93
C SER A 95 -0.94 -9.86 -21.71
N ILE A 96 -0.32 -8.67 -21.75
CA ILE A 96 -1.02 -7.37 -21.67
C ILE A 96 -1.54 -7.00 -23.07
N THR A 97 -2.86 -7.02 -23.25
CA THR A 97 -3.52 -6.70 -24.53
C THR A 97 -3.80 -5.20 -24.72
N ASP A 98 -3.68 -4.38 -23.67
CA ASP A 98 -3.88 -2.94 -23.77
C ASP A 98 -2.59 -2.21 -24.18
N ILE A 99 -2.59 -1.70 -25.42
CA ILE A 99 -1.49 -0.93 -25.99
C ILE A 99 -1.15 0.34 -25.20
N GLN A 100 -2.12 0.96 -24.52
CA GLN A 100 -1.89 2.17 -23.73
C GLN A 100 -1.17 1.86 -22.41
N GLU A 101 -1.51 0.74 -21.78
CA GLU A 101 -0.82 0.27 -20.58
C GLU A 101 0.63 -0.10 -20.91
N VAL A 102 0.85 -0.86 -22.00
CA VAL A 102 2.22 -1.21 -22.42
C VAL A 102 3.03 0.04 -22.76
N PHE A 103 2.45 1.00 -23.49
CA PHE A 103 3.11 2.28 -23.78
C PHE A 103 3.57 3.01 -22.50
N ALA A 104 2.67 3.11 -21.51
CA ALA A 104 2.99 3.74 -20.24
C ALA A 104 4.11 3.01 -19.47
N LEU A 105 4.21 1.68 -19.61
CA LEU A 105 5.29 0.88 -19.01
C LEU A 105 6.62 1.09 -19.73
N THR A 106 6.60 1.18 -21.06
CA THR A 106 7.80 1.41 -21.89
C THR A 106 8.44 2.77 -21.60
N ILE A 107 7.65 3.85 -21.59
CA ILE A 107 8.19 5.21 -21.34
C ILE A 107 8.69 5.41 -19.90
N LYS A 108 8.25 4.56 -18.96
CA LYS A 108 8.73 4.54 -17.58
C LYS A 108 10.00 3.71 -17.41
N GLY A 109 10.48 3.03 -18.45
CA GLY A 109 11.63 2.13 -18.40
C GLY A 109 11.35 0.84 -17.62
N ILE A 110 10.08 0.47 -17.46
CA ILE A 110 9.68 -0.78 -16.78
C ILE A 110 9.61 -1.93 -17.80
N ALA A 111 9.16 -1.62 -19.02
CA ALA A 111 9.22 -2.54 -20.16
C ALA A 111 10.31 -2.07 -21.11
N ASP A 112 11.38 -2.86 -21.27
CA ASP A 112 12.43 -2.54 -22.23
C ASP A 112 11.90 -2.65 -23.65
N PHE A 113 12.17 -1.63 -24.47
CA PHE A 113 11.80 -1.65 -25.88
C PHE A 113 12.90 -2.38 -26.69
N ASN A 114 12.81 -3.70 -26.75
CA ASN A 114 13.72 -4.60 -27.47
C ASN A 114 12.93 -5.63 -28.29
N GLU A 115 13.60 -6.55 -29.00
CA GLU A 115 12.96 -7.56 -29.86
C GLU A 115 11.93 -8.46 -29.15
N GLN A 116 11.99 -8.50 -27.82
CA GLN A 116 11.07 -9.21 -26.95
C GLN A 116 9.85 -8.35 -26.56
N HIS A 117 9.78 -7.09 -26.97
CA HIS A 117 8.66 -6.21 -26.63
C HIS A 117 7.41 -6.59 -27.45
N PRO A 118 6.21 -6.69 -26.85
CA PRO A 118 4.99 -7.16 -27.56
C PRO A 118 4.62 -6.30 -28.78
N TYR A 119 4.96 -5.02 -28.72
CA TYR A 119 4.74 -4.05 -29.79
C TYR A 119 6.05 -3.62 -30.49
N TYR A 120 7.13 -4.41 -30.38
CA TYR A 120 8.42 -4.07 -30.98
C TYR A 120 8.34 -3.82 -32.49
N TYR A 121 7.57 -4.66 -33.19
CA TYR A 121 7.38 -4.56 -34.65
C TYR A 121 6.15 -3.73 -35.05
N ASN A 122 5.49 -3.06 -34.11
CA ASN A 122 4.30 -2.27 -34.38
C ASN A 122 4.67 -0.81 -34.71
N ALA A 123 4.49 -0.42 -35.98
CA ALA A 123 4.85 0.91 -36.45
C ALA A 123 4.09 2.05 -35.75
N GLU A 124 2.79 1.86 -35.44
CA GLU A 124 1.99 2.88 -34.72
C GLU A 124 2.48 3.07 -33.27
N PHE A 125 2.93 1.99 -32.63
CA PHE A 125 3.51 2.04 -31.29
C PHE A 125 4.86 2.77 -31.29
N ILE A 126 5.71 2.47 -32.28
CA ILE A 126 6.99 3.17 -32.48
C ILE A 126 6.75 4.66 -32.71
N ASP A 127 5.76 5.05 -33.52
CA ASP A 127 5.43 6.45 -33.76
C ASP A 127 5.01 7.18 -32.48
N LYS A 128 4.23 6.54 -31.61
CA LYS A 128 3.90 7.10 -30.30
C LYS A 128 5.15 7.29 -29.43
N LEU A 129 6.10 6.35 -29.47
CA LEU A 129 7.35 6.48 -28.71
C LEU A 129 8.22 7.62 -29.25
N ILE A 130 8.32 7.77 -30.57
CA ILE A 130 9.04 8.87 -31.22
C ILE A 130 8.44 10.20 -30.76
N VAL A 131 7.12 10.38 -30.89
CA VAL A 131 6.44 11.61 -30.44
C VAL A 131 6.70 11.89 -28.95
N TYR A 132 6.70 10.86 -28.11
CA TYR A 132 7.02 11.03 -26.68
C TYR A 132 8.46 11.51 -26.46
N TYR A 133 9.44 10.87 -27.10
CA TYR A 133 10.85 11.22 -26.93
C TYR A 133 11.22 12.55 -27.60
N GLU A 134 10.56 12.94 -28.68
CA GLU A 134 10.66 14.28 -29.30
C GLU A 134 10.23 15.36 -28.30
N ASN A 135 9.08 15.17 -27.64
CA ASN A 135 8.60 16.08 -26.59
C ASN A 135 9.51 16.12 -25.35
N LYS A 136 10.38 15.13 -25.18
CA LYS A 136 11.38 15.05 -24.10
C LYS A 136 12.77 15.52 -24.53
N GLU A 137 12.93 15.95 -25.78
CA GLU A 137 14.21 16.31 -26.38
C GLU A 137 15.26 15.18 -26.30
N ASP A 138 14.80 13.92 -26.26
CA ASP A 138 15.66 12.73 -26.25
C ASP A 138 15.92 12.26 -27.70
N TYR A 139 16.70 13.07 -28.41
CA TYR A 139 16.98 12.87 -29.83
C TYR A 139 17.75 11.58 -30.14
N GLU A 140 18.56 11.09 -29.19
CA GLU A 140 19.30 9.82 -29.33
C GLU A 140 18.33 8.64 -29.44
N ARG A 141 17.32 8.59 -28.57
CA ARG A 141 16.28 7.56 -28.66
C ARG A 141 15.39 7.72 -29.88
N CYS A 142 15.10 8.96 -30.28
CA CYS A 142 14.35 9.21 -31.52
C CYS A 142 15.06 8.64 -32.75
N GLU A 143 16.38 8.85 -32.86
CA GLU A 143 17.17 8.34 -33.99
C GLU A 143 17.18 6.80 -34.04
N GLN A 144 17.32 6.14 -32.88
CA GLN A 144 17.28 4.67 -32.77
C GLN A 144 15.92 4.12 -33.22
N LEU A 145 14.82 4.73 -32.76
CA LEU A 145 13.46 4.31 -33.12
C LEU A 145 13.15 4.55 -34.61
N GLN A 146 13.64 5.65 -35.20
CA GLN A 146 13.48 5.93 -36.62
C GLN A 146 14.21 4.90 -37.50
N LYS A 147 15.44 4.53 -37.14
CA LYS A 147 16.21 3.48 -37.84
C LYS A 147 15.49 2.13 -37.77
N LEU A 148 14.96 1.78 -36.60
CA LEU A 148 14.18 0.56 -36.42
C LEU A 148 12.92 0.56 -37.30
N LYS A 149 12.18 1.67 -37.33
CA LYS A 149 10.97 1.81 -38.15
C LYS A 149 11.26 1.60 -39.65
N GLN A 150 12.37 2.14 -40.16
CA GLN A 150 12.78 1.96 -41.55
C GLN A 150 13.14 0.50 -41.87
N GLY A 151 13.77 -0.20 -40.93
CA GLY A 151 14.09 -1.62 -41.07
C GLY A 151 12.87 -2.56 -41.04
N ILE A 152 11.75 -2.13 -40.45
CA ILE A 152 10.49 -2.90 -40.43
C ILE A 152 9.66 -2.68 -41.71
N ALA A 153 9.81 -1.51 -42.35
CA ALA A 153 9.07 -1.14 -43.55
C ALA A 153 9.76 -1.55 -44.87
N SER A 154 10.97 -2.11 -44.79
CA SER A 154 11.77 -2.61 -45.92
C SER A 154 11.57 -4.11 -46.13
#